data_AF-A0A2D3UWC1-F1
#
_entry.id   AF-A0A2D3UWC1-F1
#
_cell.length_a   1.000
_cell.length_b   1.000
_cell.length_c   1.000
_cell.angle_alpha   90.00
_cell.angle_beta   90.00
_cell.angle_gamma   90.00
#
_symmetry.space_group_name_H-M   'P 1'
#
loop_
_entity.id
_entity.type
_entity.pdbx_description
1 polymer ?
#
loop_
_entity_poly.entity_id
_entity_poly.type
_entity_poly.pdbx_seq_one_letter_code
_entity_poly.pdbx_strand_id
1 'polypeptide(L)'
;MESYGRAEDIDVIVVSDGEQILGIGDQGVIGILISIAKLVIYALCAGVHPNRVLPVVLDIGTDNKGLMVDDLYLDVKKPRTRGGEYDNFLDTFVQAAKKKFPAAYLHFEDFGLANVRTILDRYTPQIACFNDDVQGTGCVTLATIHAALHVSRIDIGDLRVVMFGSVSAGTGIADQIRDAISVESGKSKEEGVKQIFCVEKPGLLLQS
;
A
#
# COMPACT_ATOMS: atom_id res chain seq x y z
N MET A 1 -5.67 -13.79 17.41
CA MET A 1 -4.43 -14.29 16.75
C MET A 1 -3.86 -15.56 17.38
N GLU A 2 -4.21 -15.93 18.63
CA GLU A 2 -3.69 -17.15 19.28
C GLU A 2 -3.96 -18.45 18.51
N SER A 3 -5.05 -18.52 17.74
CA SER A 3 -5.41 -19.68 16.92
C SER A 3 -4.48 -19.93 15.72
N TYR A 4 -3.55 -19.02 15.40
CA TYR A 4 -2.73 -19.06 14.19
C TYR A 4 -1.27 -19.49 14.41
N GLY A 5 -0.97 -20.10 15.56
CA GLY A 5 0.34 -20.71 15.83
C GLY A 5 1.20 -19.99 16.87
N ARG A 6 2.48 -20.32 16.90
CA ARG A 6 3.53 -19.75 17.77
C ARG A 6 4.17 -18.52 17.15
N ALA A 7 5.02 -17.85 17.92
CA ALA A 7 5.58 -16.55 17.53
C ALA A 7 6.45 -16.62 16.26
N GLU A 8 7.11 -17.75 16.05
CA GLU A 8 7.97 -18.07 14.94
C GLU A 8 7.25 -18.67 13.73
N ASP A 9 5.94 -18.91 13.81
CA ASP A 9 5.21 -19.64 12.77
C ASP A 9 4.84 -18.75 11.58
N ILE A 10 4.75 -17.42 11.74
CA ILE A 10 4.32 -16.48 10.68
C ILE A 10 5.45 -15.49 10.33
N ASP A 11 5.80 -15.44 9.04
CA ASP A 11 6.79 -14.50 8.47
C ASP A 11 6.15 -13.31 7.77
N VAL A 12 4.99 -13.49 7.12
CA VAL A 12 4.36 -12.43 6.33
C VAL A 12 2.87 -12.36 6.66
N ILE A 13 2.40 -11.17 7.00
CA ILE A 13 0.99 -10.86 7.17
C ILE A 13 0.61 -9.90 6.04
N VAL A 14 -0.32 -10.30 5.18
CA VAL A 14 -0.96 -9.37 4.25
C VAL A 14 -2.29 -8.97 4.85
N VAL A 15 -2.50 -7.68 5.01
CA VAL A 15 -3.69 -7.10 5.61
C VAL A 15 -4.32 -6.08 4.66
N SER A 16 -5.64 -6.07 4.59
CA SER A 16 -6.43 -5.05 3.88
C SER A 16 -7.63 -4.63 4.74
N ASP A 17 -8.11 -3.39 4.57
CA ASP A 17 -9.44 -2.96 5.07
C ASP A 17 -10.52 -2.99 3.97
N GLY A 18 -10.15 -3.38 2.75
CA GLY A 18 -11.03 -3.56 1.61
C GLY A 18 -11.66 -2.27 1.06
N GLU A 19 -11.17 -1.09 1.46
CA GLU A 19 -11.77 0.18 1.06
C GLU A 19 -11.46 0.56 -0.38
N GLN A 20 -10.27 0.20 -0.87
CA GLN A 20 -9.81 0.58 -2.20
C GLN A 20 -9.32 -0.65 -2.95
N ILE A 21 -10.18 -1.67 -3.13
CA ILE A 21 -9.83 -2.85 -3.90
C ILE A 21 -9.62 -2.46 -5.35
N LEU A 22 -8.36 -2.46 -5.80
CA LEU A 22 -7.98 -2.15 -7.17
C LEU A 22 -8.72 -0.90 -7.71
N GLY A 23 -9.33 -1.03 -8.88
CA GLY A 23 -10.20 -0.02 -9.50
C GLY A 23 -11.70 -0.21 -9.23
N ILE A 24 -12.10 -1.18 -8.39
CA ILE A 24 -13.51 -1.48 -8.10
C ILE A 24 -13.98 -0.87 -6.78
N GLY A 25 -13.08 -0.25 -6.03
CA GLY A 25 -13.38 0.52 -4.82
C GLY A 25 -13.72 -0.36 -3.64
N ASP A 26 -14.65 0.11 -2.81
CA ASP A 26 -14.96 -0.51 -1.52
C ASP A 26 -15.67 -1.85 -1.68
N GLN A 27 -15.03 -2.92 -1.22
CA GLN A 27 -15.58 -4.29 -1.19
C GLN A 27 -15.69 -4.86 0.23
N GLY A 28 -15.46 -4.04 1.26
CA GLY A 28 -15.52 -4.46 2.66
C GLY A 28 -14.70 -5.72 2.93
N VAL A 29 -15.31 -6.68 3.63
CA VAL A 29 -14.69 -7.96 4.01
C VAL A 29 -14.20 -8.81 2.83
N ILE A 30 -14.76 -8.62 1.63
CA ILE A 30 -14.39 -9.37 0.41
C ILE A 30 -12.91 -9.10 0.05
N GLY A 31 -12.33 -7.99 0.53
CA GLY A 31 -10.91 -7.69 0.42
C GLY A 31 -9.97 -8.76 0.97
N ILE A 32 -10.45 -9.71 1.78
CA ILE A 32 -9.68 -10.89 2.18
C ILE A 32 -9.10 -11.66 0.99
N LEU A 33 -9.81 -11.68 -0.15
CA LEU A 33 -9.37 -12.37 -1.36
C LEU A 33 -8.08 -11.78 -1.93
N ILE A 34 -7.88 -10.47 -1.83
CA ILE A 34 -6.64 -9.80 -2.24
C ILE A 34 -5.50 -10.20 -1.31
N SER A 35 -5.73 -10.22 0.00
CA SER A 35 -4.72 -10.64 0.98
C SER A 35 -4.26 -12.08 0.73
N ILE A 36 -5.21 -12.98 0.43
CA ILE A 36 -4.91 -14.37 0.03
C ILE A 36 -4.10 -14.39 -1.28
N ALA A 37 -4.55 -13.67 -2.31
CA ALA A 37 -3.90 -13.67 -3.62
C ALA A 37 -2.44 -13.18 -3.54
N LYS A 38 -2.18 -12.11 -2.79
CA LYS A 38 -0.81 -11.60 -2.58
C LYS A 38 0.07 -12.63 -1.90
N LEU A 39 -0.45 -13.35 -0.89
CA LEU A 39 0.32 -14.41 -0.22
C LEU A 39 0.59 -15.63 -1.11
N VAL A 40 -0.31 -15.97 -2.03
CA VAL A 40 -0.04 -16.98 -3.06
C VAL A 40 1.14 -16.55 -3.94
N ILE A 41 1.24 -15.27 -4.30
CA ILE A 41 2.38 -14.73 -5.05
C ILE A 41 3.67 -14.79 -4.22
N TYR A 42 3.62 -14.47 -2.91
CA TYR A 42 4.78 -14.65 -2.02
C TYR A 42 5.28 -16.11 -2.01
N ALA A 43 4.37 -17.08 -1.98
CA ALA A 43 4.76 -18.48 -2.00
C ALA A 43 5.36 -18.90 -3.35
N LEU A 44 4.73 -18.53 -4.46
CA LEU A 44 5.14 -18.96 -5.80
C LEU A 44 6.37 -18.22 -6.32
N CYS A 45 6.48 -16.91 -6.07
CA CYS A 45 7.50 -16.06 -6.67
C CYS A 45 8.66 -15.77 -5.71
N ALA A 46 8.40 -15.69 -4.40
CA ALA A 46 9.44 -15.41 -3.40
C ALA A 46 9.87 -16.65 -2.58
N GLY A 47 9.21 -17.79 -2.79
CA GLY A 47 9.53 -19.04 -2.09
C GLY A 47 9.18 -19.04 -0.59
N VAL A 48 8.29 -18.14 -0.16
CA VAL A 48 7.81 -18.11 1.23
C VAL A 48 6.95 -19.35 1.49
N HIS A 49 7.24 -20.06 2.58
CA HIS A 49 6.49 -21.28 2.89
C HIS A 49 5.00 -20.95 3.16
N PRO A 50 4.02 -21.65 2.54
CA PRO A 50 2.61 -21.28 2.63
C PRO A 50 1.98 -21.45 4.03
N ASN A 51 2.59 -22.25 4.91
CA ASN A 51 2.18 -22.32 6.32
C ASN A 51 2.76 -21.18 7.18
N ARG A 52 3.59 -20.29 6.60
CA ARG A 52 4.26 -19.18 7.30
C ARG A 52 3.69 -17.82 6.92
N VAL A 53 2.47 -17.80 6.39
CA VAL A 53 1.80 -16.59 5.95
C VAL A 53 0.41 -16.49 6.56
N LEU A 54 -0.07 -15.26 6.75
CA LEU A 54 -1.37 -14.99 7.36
C LEU A 54 -2.14 -13.91 6.57
N PRO A 55 -3.22 -14.27 5.85
CA PRO A 55 -4.11 -13.28 5.24
C PRO A 55 -5.02 -12.68 6.31
N VAL A 56 -5.21 -11.36 6.28
CA VAL A 56 -6.07 -10.63 7.22
C VAL A 56 -6.94 -9.64 6.47
N VAL A 57 -8.20 -9.56 6.86
CA VAL A 57 -9.07 -8.43 6.53
C VAL A 57 -9.53 -7.74 7.80
N LEU A 58 -9.47 -6.42 7.81
CA LEU A 58 -9.96 -5.57 8.90
C LEU A 58 -11.38 -5.12 8.56
N ASP A 59 -12.38 -5.91 8.94
CA ASP A 59 -13.77 -5.51 8.71
C ASP A 59 -14.22 -4.43 9.70
N ILE A 60 -14.23 -3.20 9.20
CA ILE A 60 -14.63 -1.98 9.92
C ILE A 60 -15.94 -1.40 9.37
N GLY A 61 -16.69 -2.20 8.61
CA GLY A 61 -17.81 -1.76 7.79
C GLY A 61 -17.41 -1.49 6.34
N THR A 62 -18.40 -1.11 5.54
CA THR A 62 -18.26 -0.76 4.13
C THR A 62 -19.18 0.43 3.83
N ASP A 63 -18.75 1.34 2.96
CA ASP A 63 -19.59 2.42 2.41
C ASP A 63 -20.25 2.02 1.08
N ASN A 64 -20.01 0.77 0.62
CA ASN A 64 -20.65 0.20 -0.54
C ASN A 64 -22.12 -0.15 -0.26
N LYS A 65 -23.03 0.73 -0.72
CA LYS A 65 -24.48 0.56 -0.56
C LYS A 65 -25.03 -0.73 -1.17
N GLY A 66 -24.39 -1.26 -2.21
CA GLY A 66 -24.78 -2.53 -2.82
C GLY A 66 -24.56 -3.70 -1.85
N LEU A 67 -23.40 -3.73 -1.19
CA LEU A 67 -23.09 -4.75 -0.18
C LEU A 67 -23.95 -4.62 1.07
N MET A 68 -24.32 -3.39 1.47
CA MET A 68 -25.19 -3.17 2.63
C MET A 68 -26.58 -3.80 2.48
N VAL A 69 -27.11 -3.88 1.25
CA VAL A 69 -28.45 -4.43 0.97
C VAL A 69 -28.41 -5.87 0.45
N ASP A 70 -27.21 -6.44 0.26
CA ASP A 70 -27.04 -7.80 -0.21
C ASP A 70 -27.21 -8.78 0.95
N ASP A 71 -28.20 -9.67 0.87
CA ASP A 71 -28.45 -10.71 1.87
C ASP A 71 -27.32 -11.75 1.95
N LEU A 72 -26.49 -11.85 0.91
CA LEU A 72 -25.31 -12.71 0.88
C LEU A 72 -24.06 -12.05 1.47
N TYR A 73 -24.08 -10.75 1.78
CA TYR A 73 -23.01 -10.09 2.53
C TYR A 73 -23.14 -10.48 4.01
N LEU A 74 -22.28 -11.36 4.49
CA LEU A 74 -22.42 -12.01 5.80
C LEU A 74 -21.85 -11.20 6.97
N ASP A 75 -21.08 -10.16 6.68
CA ASP A 75 -20.29 -9.46 7.69
C ASP A 75 -20.86 -8.08 8.04
N VAL A 76 -20.03 -7.15 8.52
CA VAL A 76 -20.51 -5.94 9.21
C VAL A 76 -21.23 -4.98 8.25
N LYS A 77 -22.57 -5.00 8.28
CA LYS A 77 -23.46 -4.08 7.54
C LYS A 77 -23.60 -2.72 8.23
N LYS A 78 -22.50 -1.97 8.32
CA LYS A 78 -22.49 -0.59 8.81
C LYS A 78 -21.55 0.28 7.95
N PRO A 79 -21.78 1.61 7.89
CA PRO A 79 -20.83 2.53 7.28
C PRO A 79 -19.43 2.39 7.90
N ARG A 80 -18.38 2.66 7.14
CA ARG A 80 -17.01 2.49 7.61
C ARG A 80 -16.75 3.34 8.86
N THR A 81 -16.12 2.73 9.87
CA THR A 81 -15.55 3.47 11.00
C THR A 81 -14.43 4.39 10.50
N ARG A 82 -14.38 5.63 10.98
CA ARG A 82 -13.42 6.67 10.56
C ARG A 82 -12.76 7.36 11.76
N GLY A 83 -11.69 8.10 11.50
CA GLY A 83 -11.00 8.95 12.48
C GLY A 83 -10.40 8.16 13.63
N GLY A 84 -10.39 8.73 14.84
CA GLY A 84 -9.70 8.14 15.99
C GLY A 84 -10.16 6.71 16.35
N GLU A 85 -11.41 6.34 16.08
CA GLU A 85 -11.88 4.96 16.30
C GLU A 85 -11.20 3.98 15.32
N TYR A 86 -11.06 4.38 14.05
CA TYR A 86 -10.31 3.60 13.05
C TYR A 86 -8.84 3.49 13.45
N ASP A 87 -8.23 4.60 13.83
CA ASP A 87 -6.82 4.65 14.20
C ASP A 87 -6.51 3.75 15.41
N ASN A 88 -7.40 3.75 16.41
CA ASN A 88 -7.26 2.91 17.60
C ASN A 88 -7.46 1.43 17.28
N PHE A 89 -8.41 1.11 16.39
CA PHE A 89 -8.62 -0.26 15.94
C PHE A 89 -7.41 -0.80 15.18
N LEU A 90 -6.89 -0.02 14.22
CA LEU A 90 -5.71 -0.38 13.45
C LEU A 90 -4.48 -0.53 14.35
N ASP A 91 -4.27 0.38 15.29
CA ASP A 91 -3.15 0.30 16.24
C ASP A 91 -3.26 -0.96 17.10
N THR A 92 -4.45 -1.25 17.61
CA THR A 92 -4.70 -2.48 18.38
C THR A 92 -4.33 -3.73 17.57
N PHE A 93 -4.70 -3.79 16.29
CA PHE A 93 -4.30 -4.87 15.40
C PHE A 93 -2.78 -4.93 15.23
N VAL A 94 -2.13 -3.82 14.90
CA VAL A 94 -0.68 -3.78 14.64
C VAL A 94 0.10 -4.19 15.90
N GLN A 95 -0.28 -3.70 17.07
CA GLN A 95 0.38 -4.07 18.34
C GLN A 95 0.13 -5.55 18.67
N ALA A 96 -1.06 -6.07 18.43
CA ALA A 96 -1.36 -7.49 18.63
C ALA A 96 -0.55 -8.38 17.67
N ALA A 97 -0.44 -8.00 16.40
CA ALA A 97 0.35 -8.71 15.39
C ALA A 97 1.83 -8.72 15.77
N LYS A 98 2.40 -7.55 16.10
CA LYS A 98 3.79 -7.42 16.54
C LYS A 98 4.08 -8.21 17.82
N LYS A 99 3.16 -8.20 18.78
CA LYS A 99 3.33 -8.96 20.02
C LYS A 99 3.29 -10.47 19.76
N LYS A 100 2.38 -10.92 18.91
CA LYS A 100 2.19 -12.36 18.64
C LYS A 100 3.25 -12.91 17.70
N PHE A 101 3.59 -12.20 16.64
CA PHE A 101 4.52 -12.60 15.58
C PHE A 101 5.58 -11.50 15.39
N PRO A 102 6.55 -11.38 16.31
CA PRO A 102 7.48 -10.25 16.35
C PRO A 102 8.43 -10.16 15.16
N ALA A 103 8.65 -11.27 14.45
CA ALA A 103 9.46 -11.32 13.23
C ALA A 103 8.63 -11.12 11.95
N ALA A 104 7.30 -11.06 12.04
CA ALA A 104 6.45 -10.97 10.87
C ALA A 104 6.55 -9.60 10.19
N TYR A 105 6.66 -9.65 8.87
CA TYR A 105 6.56 -8.49 7.99
C TYR A 105 5.10 -8.15 7.72
N LEU A 106 4.70 -6.90 7.99
CA LEU A 106 3.33 -6.43 7.75
C LEU A 106 3.22 -5.76 6.38
N HIS A 107 2.45 -6.39 5.50
CA HIS A 107 2.14 -5.88 4.19
C HIS A 107 0.71 -5.32 4.17
N PHE A 108 0.58 -4.00 4.08
CA PHE A 108 -0.69 -3.29 3.92
C PHE A 108 -1.09 -3.21 2.45
N GLU A 109 -2.31 -3.58 2.13
CA GLU A 109 -2.78 -3.73 0.74
C GLU A 109 -4.21 -3.17 0.57
N ASP A 110 -4.44 -2.41 -0.51
CA ASP A 110 -5.76 -1.90 -0.91
C ASP A 110 -6.49 -1.10 0.19
N PHE A 111 -5.74 -0.34 0.99
CA PHE A 111 -6.28 0.55 2.02
C PHE A 111 -6.88 1.82 1.42
N GLY A 112 -7.84 2.40 2.13
CA GLY A 112 -8.45 3.68 1.78
C GLY A 112 -7.40 4.78 1.49
N LEU A 113 -7.62 5.55 0.43
CA LEU A 113 -6.67 6.55 -0.08
C LEU A 113 -6.26 7.58 0.98
N ALA A 114 -7.17 7.94 1.89
CA ALA A 114 -6.91 8.87 2.98
C ALA A 114 -6.03 8.28 4.10
N ASN A 115 -5.95 6.95 4.21
CA ASN A 115 -5.30 6.25 5.31
C ASN A 115 -3.88 5.82 4.95
N VAL A 116 -3.66 5.38 3.71
CA VAL A 116 -2.41 4.76 3.24
C VAL A 116 -1.14 5.51 3.70
N ARG A 117 -1.07 6.83 3.50
CA ARG A 117 0.14 7.58 3.88
C ARG A 117 0.32 7.68 5.39
N THR A 118 -0.75 7.96 6.12
CA THR A 118 -0.77 8.01 7.58
C THR A 118 -0.33 6.69 8.21
N ILE A 119 -0.75 5.56 7.63
CA ILE A 119 -0.35 4.22 8.05
C ILE A 119 1.16 4.05 7.91
N LEU A 120 1.71 4.36 6.72
CA LEU A 120 3.14 4.27 6.47
C LEU A 120 3.95 5.18 7.40
N ASP A 121 3.57 6.45 7.51
CA ASP A 121 4.28 7.43 8.35
C ASP A 121 4.28 7.02 9.82
N ARG A 122 3.17 6.42 10.29
CA ARG A 122 3.03 5.96 11.68
C ARG A 122 3.85 4.70 11.95
N TYR A 123 3.76 3.68 11.10
CA TYR A 123 4.25 2.34 11.45
C TYR A 123 5.65 1.99 10.91
N THR A 124 6.09 2.61 9.81
CA THR A 124 7.43 2.35 9.23
C THR A 124 8.57 2.53 10.25
N PRO A 125 8.57 3.54 11.15
CA PRO A 125 9.63 3.68 12.14
C PRO A 125 9.59 2.63 13.27
N GLN A 126 8.50 1.85 13.38
CA GLN A 126 8.21 1.02 14.55
C GLN A 126 8.23 -0.48 14.26
N ILE A 127 7.94 -0.87 13.02
CA ILE A 127 7.83 -2.26 12.58
C ILE A 127 8.36 -2.44 11.17
N ALA A 128 8.70 -3.68 10.83
CA ALA A 128 8.98 -4.05 9.44
C ALA A 128 7.64 -4.12 8.69
N CYS A 129 7.34 -3.09 7.92
CA CYS A 129 6.11 -3.02 7.12
C CYS A 129 6.31 -2.37 5.76
N PHE A 130 5.32 -2.56 4.91
CA PHE A 130 5.29 -2.07 3.53
C PHE A 130 3.86 -1.94 3.01
N ASN A 131 3.66 -1.07 2.03
CA ASN A 131 2.44 -1.01 1.25
C ASN A 131 2.76 -1.15 -0.24
N ASP A 132 2.20 -2.16 -0.91
CA ASP A 132 2.48 -2.43 -2.32
C ASP A 132 1.96 -1.34 -3.24
N ASP A 133 0.80 -0.76 -2.93
CA ASP A 133 0.17 0.27 -3.75
C ASP A 133 1.06 1.51 -3.91
N VAL A 134 1.75 1.91 -2.83
CA VAL A 134 2.67 3.06 -2.82
C VAL A 134 4.10 2.65 -3.15
N GLN A 135 4.67 1.74 -2.36
CA GLN A 135 6.10 1.43 -2.41
C GLN A 135 6.41 0.36 -3.46
N GLY A 136 5.54 -0.64 -3.63
CA GLY A 136 5.69 -1.67 -4.66
C GLY A 136 5.54 -1.12 -6.06
N THR A 137 4.44 -0.38 -6.30
CA THR A 137 4.19 0.30 -7.58
C THR A 137 5.31 1.28 -7.92
N GLY A 138 5.80 2.04 -6.94
CA GLY A 138 6.96 2.91 -7.14
C GLY A 138 8.20 2.12 -7.57
N CYS A 139 8.47 0.98 -6.96
CA CYS A 139 9.67 0.17 -7.21
C CYS A 139 9.68 -0.40 -8.63
N VAL A 140 8.58 -1.03 -9.04
CA VAL A 140 8.48 -1.60 -10.40
C VAL A 140 8.49 -0.52 -11.47
N THR A 141 7.88 0.64 -11.20
CA THR A 141 7.88 1.77 -12.13
C THR A 141 9.27 2.35 -12.29
N LEU A 142 10.00 2.57 -11.20
CA LEU A 142 11.37 3.06 -11.23
C LEU A 142 12.30 2.08 -11.96
N ALA A 143 12.19 0.77 -11.69
CA ALA A 143 12.94 -0.25 -12.42
C ALA A 143 12.70 -0.19 -13.94
N THR A 144 11.45 0.04 -14.34
CA THR A 144 11.07 0.22 -15.75
C THR A 144 11.68 1.50 -16.34
N ILE A 145 11.67 2.60 -15.59
CA ILE A 145 12.32 3.85 -15.99
C ILE A 145 13.82 3.65 -16.18
N HIS A 146 14.52 2.96 -15.28
CA HIS A 146 15.95 2.66 -15.46
C HIS A 146 16.23 1.87 -16.74
N ALA A 147 15.41 0.85 -17.03
CA ALA A 147 15.52 0.09 -18.28
C ALA A 147 15.33 1.00 -19.51
N ALA A 148 14.35 1.91 -19.47
CA ALA A 148 14.10 2.86 -20.56
C ALA A 148 15.23 3.90 -20.71
N LEU A 149 15.78 4.42 -19.62
CA LEU A 149 16.92 5.35 -19.61
C LEU A 149 18.17 4.68 -20.20
N HIS A 150 18.44 3.42 -19.84
CA HIS A 150 19.53 2.65 -20.40
C HIS A 150 19.47 2.55 -21.94
N VAL A 151 18.28 2.28 -22.48
CA VAL A 151 18.06 2.17 -23.93
C VAL A 151 18.11 3.54 -24.62
N SER A 152 17.48 4.56 -24.03
CA SER A 152 17.41 5.91 -24.61
C SER A 152 18.68 6.73 -24.45
N ARG A 153 19.60 6.30 -23.56
CA ARG A 153 20.84 7.02 -23.19
C ARG A 153 20.57 8.41 -22.62
N ILE A 154 19.45 8.57 -21.94
CA ILE A 154 19.10 9.79 -21.20
C ILE A 154 19.60 9.60 -19.76
N ASP A 155 20.27 10.61 -19.23
CA ASP A 155 20.66 10.62 -17.82
C ASP A 155 19.44 10.86 -16.92
N ILE A 156 19.36 10.15 -15.79
CA ILE A 156 18.24 10.29 -14.85
C ILE A 156 18.10 11.73 -14.32
N GLY A 157 19.21 12.47 -14.26
CA GLY A 157 19.23 13.88 -13.92
C GLY A 157 18.41 14.75 -14.89
N ASP A 158 18.25 14.35 -16.15
CA ASP A 158 17.52 15.11 -17.17
C ASP A 158 16.08 14.62 -17.37
N LEU A 159 15.66 13.59 -16.64
CA LEU A 159 14.33 13.02 -16.72
C LEU A 159 13.27 14.07 -16.33
N ARG A 160 12.20 14.20 -17.14
CA ARG A 160 11.01 14.98 -16.81
C ARG A 160 9.79 14.08 -16.88
N VAL A 161 8.99 14.06 -15.82
CA VAL A 161 7.89 13.11 -15.65
C VAL A 161 6.58 13.87 -15.53
N VAL A 162 5.60 13.49 -16.32
CA VAL A 162 4.20 13.89 -16.13
C VAL A 162 3.45 12.69 -15.55
N MET A 163 2.95 12.83 -14.33
CA MET A 163 2.16 11.85 -13.62
C MET A 163 0.68 12.16 -13.81
N PHE A 164 -0.08 11.27 -14.45
CA PHE A 164 -1.52 11.40 -14.59
C PHE A 164 -2.22 10.55 -13.53
N GLY A 165 -2.79 11.20 -12.51
CA GLY A 165 -3.24 10.58 -11.27
C GLY A 165 -2.12 10.54 -10.23
N SER A 166 -2.27 11.36 -9.19
CA SER A 166 -1.31 11.59 -8.10
C SER A 166 -1.92 11.30 -6.72
N VAL A 167 -2.61 10.17 -6.62
CA VAL A 167 -3.11 9.63 -5.35
C VAL A 167 -2.09 8.64 -4.77
N SER A 168 -2.47 7.53 -4.13
CA SER A 168 -1.55 6.60 -3.45
C SER A 168 -0.39 6.14 -4.36
N ALA A 169 -0.71 5.48 -5.47
CA ALA A 169 0.30 4.96 -6.40
C ALA A 169 1.12 6.08 -7.05
N GLY A 170 0.46 7.14 -7.56
CA GLY A 170 1.14 8.24 -8.24
C GLY A 170 2.13 8.99 -7.35
N THR A 171 1.77 9.22 -6.08
CA THR A 171 2.68 9.85 -5.10
C THR A 171 3.82 8.91 -4.69
N GLY A 172 3.55 7.61 -4.54
CA GLY A 172 4.59 6.61 -4.29
C GLY A 172 5.62 6.52 -5.41
N ILE A 173 5.17 6.53 -6.67
CA ILE A 173 6.05 6.60 -7.83
C ILE A 173 6.86 7.90 -7.83
N ALA A 174 6.21 9.05 -7.60
CA ALA A 174 6.87 10.35 -7.57
C ALA A 174 7.96 10.42 -6.47
N ASP A 175 7.70 9.87 -5.28
CA ASP A 175 8.67 9.78 -4.19
C ASP A 175 9.92 9.00 -4.60
N GLN A 176 9.75 7.85 -5.26
CA GLN A 176 10.88 7.02 -5.70
C GLN A 176 11.66 7.64 -6.86
N ILE A 177 10.97 8.26 -7.83
CA ILE A 177 11.64 8.98 -8.92
C ILE A 177 12.46 10.14 -8.37
N ARG A 178 11.90 10.94 -7.44
CA ARG A 178 12.61 12.03 -6.77
C ARG A 178 13.86 11.52 -6.06
N ASP A 179 13.73 10.43 -5.30
CA ASP A 179 14.82 9.87 -4.52
C ASP A 179 15.92 9.30 -5.44
N ALA A 180 15.56 8.64 -6.54
CA ALA A 180 16.51 8.16 -7.55
C ALA A 180 17.25 9.31 -8.24
N ILE A 181 16.52 10.36 -8.69
CA ILE A 181 17.15 11.58 -9.24
C ILE A 181 18.16 12.15 -8.24
N SER A 182 17.77 12.27 -6.97
CA SER A 182 18.64 12.87 -5.95
C SER A 182 19.91 12.04 -5.72
N VAL A 183 19.77 10.73 -5.54
CA VAL A 183 20.90 9.83 -5.27
C VAL A 183 21.85 9.70 -6.46
N GLU A 184 21.32 9.63 -7.68
CA GLU A 184 22.12 9.29 -8.86
C GLU A 184 22.66 10.49 -9.62
N SER A 185 21.98 11.65 -9.56
CA SER A 185 22.47 12.88 -10.19
C SER A 185 23.16 13.84 -9.23
N GLY A 186 23.08 13.58 -7.91
CA GLY A 186 23.60 14.46 -6.86
C GLY A 186 22.75 15.72 -6.63
N LYS A 187 21.60 15.86 -7.30
CA LYS A 187 20.63 16.92 -7.07
C LYS A 187 19.98 16.81 -5.69
N SER A 188 19.53 17.94 -5.14
CA SER A 188 18.71 17.91 -3.93
C SER A 188 17.34 17.28 -4.21
N LYS A 189 16.64 16.81 -3.16
CA LYS A 189 15.27 16.30 -3.32
C LYS A 189 14.33 17.37 -3.85
N GLU A 190 14.52 18.64 -3.45
CA GLU A 190 13.75 19.79 -3.92
C GLU A 190 13.97 20.06 -5.41
N GLU A 191 15.18 19.85 -5.91
CA GLU A 191 15.47 19.92 -7.34
C GLU A 191 14.85 18.75 -8.11
N GLY A 192 14.91 17.54 -7.56
CA GLY A 192 14.25 16.37 -8.12
C GLY A 192 12.73 16.52 -8.24
N VAL A 193 12.07 17.13 -7.26
CA VAL A 193 10.62 17.39 -7.31
C VAL A 193 10.24 18.30 -8.48
N LYS A 194 11.09 19.29 -8.84
CA LYS A 194 10.81 20.22 -9.97
C LYS A 194 10.77 19.51 -11.33
N GLN A 195 11.20 18.26 -11.40
CA GLN A 195 11.16 17.43 -12.60
C GLN A 195 9.88 16.59 -12.73
N ILE A 196 9.00 16.63 -11.71
CA ILE A 196 7.78 15.81 -11.63
C ILE A 196 6.56 16.73 -11.65
N PHE A 197 5.65 16.48 -12.59
CA PHE A 197 4.45 17.27 -12.82
C PHE A 197 3.21 16.38 -12.62
N CYS A 198 2.37 16.70 -11.64
CA CYS A 198 1.18 15.90 -11.32
C CYS A 198 -0.09 16.50 -11.94
N VAL A 199 -0.88 15.69 -12.63
CA VAL A 199 -2.14 16.07 -13.26
C VAL A 199 -3.27 15.25 -12.64
N GLU A 200 -4.29 15.95 -12.16
CA GLU A 200 -5.51 15.39 -11.58
C GLU A 200 -6.74 15.68 -12.44
N LYS A 201 -7.91 15.16 -12.05
CA LYS A 201 -9.18 15.46 -12.70
C LYS A 201 -9.41 16.98 -12.94
N PRO A 202 -9.07 17.89 -12.01
CA PRO A 202 -9.21 19.33 -12.24
C PRO A 202 -8.13 19.94 -13.15
N GLY A 203 -7.02 19.25 -13.42
CA GLY A 203 -5.90 19.73 -14.23
C GLY A 203 -4.54 19.56 -13.55
N LEU A 204 -3.55 20.27 -14.09
CA LEU A 204 -2.17 20.30 -13.56
C LEU A 204 -2.15 20.92 -12.15
N LEU A 205 -1.48 20.26 -11.20
CA LEU A 205 -1.24 20.80 -9.87
C LEU A 205 -0.21 21.94 -9.96
N LEU A 206 -0.59 23.12 -9.46
CA LEU A 206 0.22 24.33 -9.47
C LEU A 206 0.34 24.88 -8.03
N GLN A 207 1.40 25.67 -7.79
CA GLN A 207 1.48 26.49 -6.59
C GLN A 207 0.43 27.60 -6.70
N SER A 208 -0.46 27.69 -5.70
CA SER A 208 -1.46 28.76 -5.58
C SER A 208 -0.83 30.08 -5.15
#